data_AF-K1L405-F1
#
_entry.id   AF-K1L405-F1
#
_cell.length_a   1.000
_cell.length_b   1.000
_cell.length_c   1.000
_cell.angle_alpha   90.00
_cell.angle_beta   90.00
_cell.angle_gamma   90.00
#
_symmetry.space_group_name_H-M   'P 1'
#
loop_
_entity.id
_entity.type
_entity.pdbx_description
1 polymer ?
#
loop_
_entity_poly.entity_id
_entity_poly.type
_entity_poly.pdbx_seq_one_letter_code
_entity_poly.pdbx_strand_id
1 'polypeptide(L)'
;MRIWFLCKVKYAKENEQGLLKNVSEQYLVDAVSFTEAEARIYDMLGSTIRGDFQVTNISKSNFVDVFPYDDIDIWHKCKITYVVADADSGKEKKVTQYMLVTAHDVKEAYDRIHESLSNMLVTFRVPDITESPIVEVFPYEHDDEELLPPPPANLKPLSEVKAEQERREAIRQENLASKSDSPEEEARLVEYEGEDDQEDI
;
A
#
# COMPACT_ATOMS: atom_id res chain seq x y z
N MET A 1 2.34 2.91 1.62
CA MET A 1 2.79 2.96 3.03
C MET A 1 1.53 2.84 3.85
N ARG A 2 1.35 1.75 4.60
CA ARG A 2 0.18 1.56 5.45
C ARG A 2 0.29 2.46 6.67
N ILE A 3 -0.80 3.11 7.06
CA ILE A 3 -0.83 3.95 8.26
C ILE A 3 -2.04 3.51 9.08
N TRP A 4 -1.73 2.87 10.20
CA TRP A 4 -2.75 2.37 11.11
C TRP A 4 -3.23 3.49 12.05
N PHE A 5 -4.54 3.69 12.10
CA PHE A 5 -5.22 4.59 13.03
C PHE A 5 -5.99 3.76 14.07
N LEU A 6 -5.80 4.09 15.34
CA LEU A 6 -6.55 3.52 16.44
C LEU A 6 -7.77 4.41 16.70
N CYS A 7 -8.95 3.89 16.38
CA CYS A 7 -10.24 4.53 16.54
C CYS A 7 -10.96 3.96 17.77
N LYS A 8 -11.30 4.82 18.73
CA LYS A 8 -12.05 4.43 19.93
C LYS A 8 -13.50 4.82 19.77
N VAL A 9 -14.39 3.83 19.76
CA VAL A 9 -15.82 4.03 19.54
C VAL A 9 -16.59 3.72 20.81
N LYS A 10 -17.63 4.51 21.08
CA LYS A 10 -18.53 4.33 22.21
C LYS A 10 -19.95 4.21 21.68
N TYR A 11 -20.64 3.16 22.10
CA TYR A 11 -22.03 2.91 21.73
C TYR A 11 -22.78 2.22 22.87
N ALA A 12 -24.10 2.26 22.80
CA ALA A 12 -24.96 1.56 23.74
C ALA A 12 -25.24 0.15 23.21
N LYS A 13 -24.77 -0.88 23.93
CA LYS A 13 -25.07 -2.28 23.65
C LYS A 13 -26.17 -2.75 24.59
N GLU A 14 -27.22 -3.34 24.04
CA GLU A 14 -28.27 -3.98 24.84
C GLU A 14 -27.73 -5.31 25.37
N ASN A 15 -27.68 -5.46 26.69
CA ASN A 15 -27.29 -6.71 27.34
C ASN A 15 -28.46 -7.71 27.31
N GLU A 16 -28.21 -8.99 27.57
CA GLU A 16 -29.22 -10.08 27.62
C GLU A 16 -30.38 -9.82 28.62
N GLN A 17 -30.27 -8.81 29.47
CA GLN A 17 -31.29 -8.37 30.43
C GLN A 17 -32.11 -7.15 29.95
N GLY A 18 -31.94 -6.71 28.70
CA GLY A 18 -32.65 -5.55 28.13
C GLY A 18 -32.16 -4.19 28.62
N LEU A 19 -31.02 -4.15 29.34
CA LEU A 19 -30.42 -2.90 29.81
C LEU A 19 -29.38 -2.39 28.80
N LEU A 20 -29.55 -1.14 28.36
CA LEU A 20 -28.56 -0.45 27.54
C LEU A 20 -27.33 -0.08 28.38
N LYS A 21 -26.19 -0.72 28.09
CA LYS A 21 -24.90 -0.38 28.70
C LYS A 21 -24.01 0.30 27.67
N ASN A 22 -23.40 1.42 28.07
CA ASN A 22 -22.39 2.08 27.26
C ASN A 22 -21.10 1.26 27.28
N VAL A 23 -20.67 0.78 26.11
CA VAL A 23 -19.42 0.04 25.92
C VAL A 23 -18.47 0.91 25.11
N SER A 24 -17.17 0.77 25.38
CA SER A 24 -16.12 1.44 24.60
C SER A 24 -15.17 0.41 24.04
N GLU A 25 -15.06 0.40 22.72
CA GLU A 25 -14.28 -0.57 21.95
C GLU A 25 -13.22 0.17 21.13
N GLN A 26 -12.14 -0.53 20.82
CA GLN A 26 -11.03 -0.01 20.03
C GLN A 26 -10.91 -0.78 18.74
N TYR A 27 -10.82 -0.05 17.65
CA TYR A 27 -10.73 -0.55 16.29
C TYR A 27 -9.46 -0.02 15.66
N LEU A 28 -8.79 -0.85 14.87
CA LEU A 28 -7.63 -0.42 14.09
C LEU A 28 -8.03 -0.30 12.62
N VAL A 29 -7.78 0.84 12.00
CA VAL A 29 -8.16 1.12 10.62
C VAL A 29 -6.92 1.52 9.84
N ASP A 30 -6.69 0.92 8.68
CA ASP A 30 -5.68 1.42 7.73
C ASP A 30 -6.30 2.53 6.88
N ALA A 31 -5.70 3.71 6.89
CA ALA A 31 -6.16 4.88 6.14
C ALA A 31 -4.98 5.80 5.81
N VAL A 32 -5.18 6.78 4.94
CA VAL A 32 -4.15 7.78 4.61
C VAL A 32 -4.27 9.01 5.52
N SER A 33 -5.48 9.33 6.00
CA SER A 33 -5.75 10.52 6.81
C SER A 33 -6.74 10.26 7.95
N PHE A 34 -6.79 11.16 8.94
CA PHE A 34 -7.74 11.10 10.05
C PHE A 34 -9.20 11.15 9.58
N THR A 35 -9.51 11.99 8.58
CA THR A 35 -10.86 12.13 8.03
C THR A 35 -11.30 10.86 7.30
N GLU A 36 -10.37 10.21 6.58
CA GLU A 36 -10.64 8.94 5.93
C GLU A 36 -10.83 7.80 6.93
N ALA A 37 -9.99 7.74 7.97
CA ALA A 37 -10.15 6.77 9.05
C ALA A 37 -11.51 6.91 9.76
N GLU A 38 -11.98 8.15 9.95
CA GLU A 38 -13.31 8.44 10.50
C GLU A 38 -14.42 7.96 9.55
N ALA A 39 -14.36 8.31 8.26
CA ALA A 39 -15.36 7.88 7.29
C ALA A 39 -15.46 6.34 7.23
N ARG A 40 -14.33 5.65 7.11
CA ARG A 40 -14.27 4.18 7.07
C ARG A 40 -14.85 3.53 8.32
N ILE A 41 -14.52 4.04 9.51
CA ILE A 41 -15.05 3.45 10.75
C ILE A 41 -16.57 3.65 10.82
N TYR A 42 -17.09 4.77 10.31
CA TYR A 42 -18.54 4.99 10.24
C TYR A 42 -19.23 4.02 9.30
N ASP A 43 -18.66 3.76 8.13
CA ASP A 43 -19.22 2.83 7.14
C ASP A 43 -19.24 1.38 7.66
N MET A 44 -18.11 0.92 8.23
CA MET A 44 -17.98 -0.45 8.74
C MET A 44 -18.86 -0.69 9.97
N LEU A 45 -18.82 0.21 10.96
CA LEU A 45 -19.58 0.04 12.19
C LEU A 45 -21.06 0.34 12.02
N GLY A 46 -21.45 1.16 11.05
CA GLY A 46 -22.86 1.42 10.71
C GLY A 46 -23.61 0.15 10.30
N SER A 47 -22.92 -0.81 9.69
CA SER A 47 -23.49 -2.12 9.35
C SER A 47 -23.58 -3.06 10.56
N THR A 48 -22.61 -2.97 11.48
CA THR A 48 -22.44 -3.89 12.60
C THR A 48 -23.29 -3.50 13.82
N ILE A 49 -23.36 -2.21 14.14
CA ILE A 49 -23.98 -1.70 15.35
C ILE A 49 -25.39 -1.20 15.03
N ARG A 50 -26.42 -1.80 15.64
CA ARG A 50 -27.78 -1.26 15.60
C ARG A 50 -27.92 -0.08 16.58
N GLY A 51 -27.83 1.14 16.06
CA GLY A 51 -28.08 2.36 16.82
C GLY A 51 -27.01 3.43 16.62
N ASP A 52 -27.13 4.52 17.36
CA ASP A 52 -26.15 5.61 17.31
C ASP A 52 -24.86 5.21 18.02
N PHE A 53 -23.73 5.35 17.32
CA PHE A 53 -22.40 5.25 17.90
C PHE A 53 -21.63 6.55 17.69
N GLN A 54 -20.71 6.82 18.60
CA GLN A 54 -19.86 7.99 18.55
C GLN A 54 -18.40 7.58 18.54
N VAL A 55 -17.64 8.08 17.56
CA VAL A 55 -16.18 8.01 17.57
C VAL A 55 -15.67 9.02 18.61
N THR A 56 -15.03 8.52 19.66
CA THR A 56 -14.55 9.34 20.80
C THR A 56 -13.12 9.83 20.63
N ASN A 57 -12.30 9.06 19.92
CA ASN A 57 -10.90 9.39 19.70
C ASN A 57 -10.38 8.68 18.46
N ILE A 58 -9.53 9.37 17.68
CA ILE A 58 -8.78 8.80 16.58
C ILE A 58 -7.32 9.20 16.80
N SER A 59 -6.43 8.20 16.85
CA SER A 59 -5.00 8.43 17.07
C SER A 59 -4.18 7.62 16.07
N LYS A 60 -3.08 8.20 15.58
CA LYS A 60 -2.16 7.45 14.72
C LYS A 60 -1.40 6.42 15.55
N SER A 61 -1.50 5.15 15.16
CA SER A 61 -0.80 4.06 15.82
C SER A 61 0.64 3.94 15.34
N ASN A 62 1.46 3.26 16.14
CA ASN A 62 2.85 2.94 15.86
C ASN A 62 3.06 1.50 15.37
N PHE A 63 1.97 0.81 15.00
CA PHE A 63 2.05 -0.48 14.36
C PHE A 63 2.67 -0.34 12.97
N VAL A 64 3.61 -1.22 12.66
CA VAL A 64 4.25 -1.29 11.34
C VAL A 64 3.49 -2.26 10.45
N ASP A 65 3.10 -3.40 11.01
CA ASP A 65 2.36 -4.43 10.27
C ASP A 65 1.35 -5.16 11.16
N VAL A 66 0.38 -5.80 10.50
CA VAL A 66 -0.69 -6.58 11.13
C VAL A 66 -0.82 -7.92 10.41
N PHE A 67 -0.77 -9.01 11.18
CA PHE A 67 -0.86 -10.38 10.69
C PHE A 67 -2.15 -11.04 11.20
N PRO A 68 -3.26 -10.94 10.45
CA PRO A 68 -4.47 -11.69 10.75
C PRO A 68 -4.28 -13.17 10.42
N TYR A 69 -4.77 -14.02 11.31
CA TYR A 69 -4.98 -15.45 11.10
C TYR A 69 -6.46 -15.73 11.36
N ASP A 70 -7.10 -16.50 10.46
CA ASP A 70 -8.56 -16.73 10.42
C ASP A 70 -9.10 -17.65 11.54
N ASP A 71 -8.23 -18.09 12.44
CA ASP A 71 -8.57 -19.07 13.47
C ASP A 71 -9.09 -18.43 14.77
N ILE A 72 -8.73 -17.17 15.02
CA ILE A 72 -9.09 -16.44 16.24
C ILE A 72 -9.07 -14.92 16.08
N ASP A 73 -9.94 -14.25 16.81
CA ASP A 73 -10.11 -12.79 16.81
C ASP A 73 -9.46 -12.09 18.02
N ILE A 74 -8.49 -12.73 18.68
CA ILE A 74 -7.77 -12.15 19.83
C ILE A 74 -6.44 -11.56 19.37
N TRP A 75 -6.36 -10.24 19.43
CA TRP A 75 -5.21 -9.48 18.97
C TRP A 75 -4.13 -9.36 20.05
N HIS A 76 -2.90 -9.71 19.69
CA HIS A 76 -1.70 -9.57 20.52
C HIS A 76 -0.76 -8.52 19.93
N LYS A 77 -0.39 -7.53 20.75
CA LYS A 77 0.62 -6.53 20.44
C LYS A 77 2.00 -7.09 20.73
N CYS A 78 2.80 -7.25 19.68
CA CYS A 78 4.16 -7.75 19.75
C CYS A 78 5.15 -6.60 19.55
N LYS A 79 6.05 -6.41 20.50
CA LYS A 79 7.16 -5.48 20.38
C LYS A 79 8.35 -6.23 19.80
N ILE A 80 8.90 -5.75 18.71
CA ILE A 80 10.04 -6.35 18.02
C ILE A 80 11.19 -5.36 17.99
N THR A 81 12.39 -5.85 18.24
CA THR A 81 13.62 -5.07 18.19
C THR A 81 14.64 -5.76 17.32
N TYR A 82 15.24 -5.03 16.40
CA TYR A 82 16.35 -5.52 15.59
C TYR A 82 17.46 -4.48 15.53
N VAL A 83 18.67 -4.94 15.20
CA VAL A 83 19.85 -4.10 15.10
C VAL A 83 20.17 -3.92 13.63
N VAL A 84 20.26 -2.66 13.20
CA VAL A 84 20.71 -2.30 11.86
C VAL A 84 22.12 -1.73 11.99
N ALA A 85 23.06 -2.33 11.26
CA ALA A 85 24.40 -1.78 11.11
C ALA A 85 24.36 -0.72 10.01
N ASP A 86 24.73 0.51 10.36
CA ASP A 86 24.95 1.59 9.40
C ASP A 86 26.32 1.40 8.73
N ALA A 87 26.32 1.19 7.41
CA ALA A 87 27.52 0.89 6.62
C ALA A 87 28.52 2.07 6.61
N ASP A 88 28.04 3.30 6.81
CA ASP A 88 28.86 4.50 6.76
C ASP A 88 29.50 4.85 8.11
N SER A 89 28.81 4.56 9.23
CA SER A 89 29.26 4.97 10.57
C SER A 89 29.75 3.82 11.46
N GLY A 90 29.53 2.55 11.08
CA GLY A 90 29.81 1.39 11.94
C GLY A 90 29.03 1.39 13.27
N LYS A 91 28.06 2.29 13.42
CA LYS A 91 27.23 2.43 14.61
C LYS A 91 25.99 1.56 14.43
N GLU A 92 25.79 0.67 15.38
CA GLU A 92 24.61 -0.17 15.45
C GLU A 92 23.42 0.65 15.96
N LYS A 93 22.36 0.76 15.16
CA LYS A 93 21.10 1.37 15.58
C LYS A 93 20.11 0.28 15.96
N LYS A 94 19.67 0.29 17.23
CA LYS A 94 18.55 -0.52 17.67
C LYS A 94 17.24 0.12 17.22
N VAL A 95 16.49 -0.55 16.37
CA VAL A 95 15.16 -0.12 15.91
C VAL A 95 14.12 -0.95 16.66
N THR A 96 13.08 -0.29 17.16
CA THR A 96 11.93 -0.94 17.80
C THR A 96 10.70 -0.73 16.92
N GLN A 97 10.02 -1.81 16.60
CA GLN A 97 8.75 -1.81 15.88
C GLN A 97 7.67 -2.50 16.70
N TYR A 98 6.42 -2.17 16.41
CA TYR A 98 5.26 -2.83 16.99
C TYR A 98 4.50 -3.50 15.87
N MET A 99 4.11 -4.75 16.08
CA MET A 99 3.30 -5.52 15.15
C MET A 99 2.11 -6.09 15.91
N LEU A 100 1.04 -6.38 15.19
CA LEU A 100 -0.16 -6.97 15.74
C LEU A 100 -0.38 -8.35 15.09
N VAL A 101 -0.74 -9.35 15.88
CA VAL A 101 -0.97 -10.72 15.40
C VAL A 101 -2.18 -11.31 16.12
N THR A 102 -2.98 -12.13 15.45
CA THR A 102 -4.02 -12.91 16.14
C THR A 102 -3.43 -14.24 16.65
N ALA A 103 -3.78 -14.63 17.88
CA ALA A 103 -3.35 -15.88 18.51
C ALA A 103 -4.21 -16.21 19.74
N HIS A 104 -4.26 -17.49 20.15
CA HIS A 104 -4.95 -17.92 21.38
C HIS A 104 -4.17 -17.53 22.63
N ASP A 105 -2.86 -17.73 22.60
CA ASP A 105 -1.96 -17.52 23.74
C ASP A 105 -0.73 -16.70 23.34
N VAL A 106 -0.09 -16.10 24.34
CA VAL A 106 1.18 -15.36 24.18
C VAL A 106 2.28 -16.22 23.56
N LYS A 107 2.32 -17.52 23.88
CA LYS A 107 3.29 -18.46 23.29
C LYS A 107 3.05 -18.62 21.79
N GLU A 108 1.80 -18.79 21.39
CA GLU A 108 1.44 -18.95 19.99
C GLU A 108 1.66 -17.65 19.20
N ALA A 109 1.36 -16.50 19.79
CA ALA A 109 1.68 -15.19 19.20
C ALA A 109 3.20 -15.06 18.90
N TYR A 110 4.06 -15.55 19.80
CA TYR A 110 5.50 -15.58 19.59
C TYR A 110 5.87 -16.48 18.39
N ASP A 111 5.32 -17.69 18.34
CA ASP A 111 5.60 -18.67 17.29
C ASP A 111 5.15 -18.13 15.91
N ARG A 112 3.95 -17.54 15.83
CA ARG A 112 3.41 -16.91 14.60
C ARG A 112 4.22 -15.72 14.12
N ILE A 113 4.64 -14.83 15.03
CA ILE A 113 5.51 -13.71 14.67
C ILE A 113 6.86 -14.20 14.12
N HIS A 114 7.40 -15.28 14.69
CA HIS A 114 8.63 -15.89 14.17
C HIS A 114 8.45 -16.46 12.77
N GLU A 115 7.31 -17.09 12.51
CA GLU A 115 6.97 -17.58 11.16
C GLU A 115 6.78 -16.43 10.17
N SER A 116 5.99 -15.41 10.53
CA SER A 116 5.73 -14.23 9.70
C SER A 116 7.01 -13.45 9.36
N LEU A 117 7.99 -13.41 10.27
CA LEU A 117 9.27 -12.70 10.08
C LEU A 117 10.42 -13.62 9.64
N SER A 118 10.16 -14.90 9.40
CA SER A 118 11.20 -15.86 9.00
C SER A 118 11.84 -15.52 7.66
N ASN A 119 11.12 -14.80 6.79
CA ASN A 119 11.60 -14.29 5.51
C ASN A 119 12.54 -13.08 5.65
N MET A 120 12.61 -12.46 6.84
CA MET A 120 13.42 -11.28 7.08
C MET A 120 14.88 -11.72 7.31
N LEU A 121 15.80 -11.21 6.50
CA LEU A 121 17.24 -11.51 6.61
C LEU A 121 17.91 -10.88 7.85
N VAL A 122 17.13 -10.23 8.71
CA VAL A 122 17.60 -9.45 9.85
C VAL A 122 17.30 -10.20 11.13
N THR A 123 18.29 -10.32 12.01
CA THR A 123 18.08 -10.89 13.34
C THR A 123 17.21 -9.95 14.17
N PHE A 124 16.09 -10.47 14.64
CA PHE A 124 15.16 -9.74 15.50
C PHE A 124 15.00 -10.46 16.84
N ARG A 125 14.58 -9.68 17.83
CA ARG A 125 14.21 -10.15 19.17
C ARG A 125 12.83 -9.61 19.51
N VAL A 126 12.01 -10.46 20.11
CA VAL A 126 10.70 -10.07 20.66
C VAL A 126 10.84 -9.84 22.17
N PRO A 127 11.05 -8.59 22.63
CA PRO A 127 11.15 -8.28 24.06
C PRO A 127 9.84 -8.42 24.84
N ASP A 128 8.69 -8.22 24.21
CA ASP A 128 7.41 -8.09 24.92
C ASP A 128 6.23 -8.45 24.00
N ILE A 129 5.26 -9.16 24.57
CA ILE A 129 4.00 -9.53 23.91
C ILE A 129 2.87 -9.30 24.92
N THR A 130 1.88 -8.51 24.53
CA THR A 130 0.75 -8.15 25.38
C THR A 130 -0.56 -8.32 24.62
N GLU A 131 -1.57 -8.89 25.26
CA GLU A 131 -2.93 -8.89 24.71
C GLU A 131 -3.41 -7.45 24.51
N SER A 132 -4.00 -7.18 23.36
CA SER A 132 -4.44 -5.86 22.93
C SER A 132 -5.95 -5.70 23.15
N PRO A 133 -6.43 -4.53 23.61
CA PRO A 133 -7.86 -4.24 23.72
C PRO A 133 -8.53 -3.95 22.36
N ILE A 134 -7.87 -4.26 21.25
CA ILE A 134 -8.39 -4.07 19.90
C ILE A 134 -9.38 -5.20 19.63
N VAL A 135 -10.58 -4.84 19.17
CA VAL A 135 -11.65 -5.78 18.86
C VAL A 135 -11.49 -6.30 17.43
N GLU A 136 -11.31 -5.38 16.48
CA GLU A 136 -11.24 -5.70 15.06
C GLU A 136 -10.21 -4.81 14.35
N VAL A 137 -9.60 -5.36 13.30
CA VAL A 137 -8.73 -4.62 12.40
C VAL A 137 -9.41 -4.53 11.04
N PHE A 138 -9.44 -3.33 10.48
CA PHE A 138 -9.94 -3.04 9.14
C PHE A 138 -8.75 -2.68 8.25
N PRO A 139 -8.21 -3.65 7.49
CA PRO A 139 -7.20 -3.38 6.48
C PRO A 139 -7.75 -2.47 5.39
N TYR A 140 -6.86 -1.77 4.70
CA TYR A 140 -7.23 -1.01 3.52
C TYR A 140 -7.50 -1.99 2.38
N GLU A 141 -8.77 -2.20 2.05
CA GLU A 141 -9.17 -2.97 0.88
C GLU A 141 -9.03 -2.08 -0.35
N HIS A 142 -8.27 -2.53 -1.35
CA HIS A 142 -8.10 -1.78 -2.59
C HIS A 142 -9.40 -1.76 -3.44
N ASP A 143 -10.42 -2.52 -3.03
CA ASP A 143 -11.75 -2.57 -3.65
C ASP A 143 -12.58 -1.29 -3.43
N ASP A 144 -12.09 -0.33 -2.64
CA ASP A 144 -12.64 1.04 -2.61
C ASP A 144 -12.43 1.80 -3.94
N GLU A 145 -11.76 1.21 -4.93
CA GLU A 145 -11.78 1.69 -6.32
C GLU A 145 -13.17 1.51 -6.96
N GLU A 146 -14.00 0.59 -6.45
CA GLU A 146 -15.38 0.37 -6.91
C GLU A 146 -16.37 1.42 -6.37
N LEU A 147 -16.00 2.15 -5.30
CA LEU A 147 -16.73 3.31 -4.77
C LEU A 147 -16.41 4.61 -5.51
N LEU A 148 -15.42 4.61 -6.41
CA LEU A 148 -15.23 5.72 -7.33
C LEU A 148 -16.41 5.75 -8.31
N PRO A 149 -17.03 6.91 -8.56
CA PRO A 149 -18.01 7.01 -9.63
C PRO A 149 -17.37 6.45 -10.91
N PRO A 150 -18.12 5.67 -11.71
CA PRO A 150 -17.59 5.06 -12.91
C PRO A 150 -16.90 6.15 -13.73
N PRO A 151 -15.69 5.88 -14.26
CA PRO A 151 -14.96 6.87 -15.01
C PRO A 151 -15.88 7.43 -16.10
N PRO A 152 -16.00 8.77 -16.22
CA PRO A 152 -16.92 9.37 -17.17
C PRO A 152 -16.65 8.81 -18.57
N ALA A 153 -17.72 8.56 -19.34
CA ALA A 153 -17.71 7.85 -20.63
C ALA A 153 -16.75 8.41 -21.71
N ASN A 154 -16.11 9.55 -21.45
CA ASN A 154 -15.14 10.21 -22.33
C ASN A 154 -13.67 9.84 -22.02
N LEU A 155 -13.40 8.97 -21.04
CA LEU A 155 -12.05 8.52 -20.69
C LEU A 155 -11.77 7.16 -21.33
N LYS A 156 -10.65 7.07 -22.06
CA LYS A 156 -10.14 5.80 -22.58
C LYS A 156 -9.36 5.07 -21.49
N PRO A 157 -9.46 3.74 -21.38
CA PRO A 157 -8.71 2.95 -20.40
C PRO A 157 -7.20 3.06 -20.65
N LEU A 158 -6.41 3.10 -19.57
CA LEU A 158 -4.96 3.31 -19.62
C LEU A 158 -4.23 2.20 -20.40
N SER A 159 -4.76 0.98 -20.38
CA SER A 159 -4.24 -0.16 -21.16
C SER A 159 -4.28 0.10 -22.67
N GLU A 160 -5.37 0.71 -23.15
CA GLU A 160 -5.57 1.01 -24.57
C GLU A 160 -4.66 2.17 -25.01
N VAL A 161 -4.49 3.19 -24.16
CA VAL A 161 -3.59 4.33 -24.43
C VAL A 161 -2.12 3.88 -24.47
N LYS A 162 -1.68 3.02 -23.55
CA LYS A 162 -0.31 2.46 -23.55
C LYS A 162 -0.05 1.61 -24.78
N ALA A 163 -0.98 0.72 -25.13
CA ALA A 163 -0.86 -0.12 -26.33
C ALA A 163 -0.86 0.69 -27.64
N GLU A 164 -1.53 1.85 -27.67
CA GLU A 164 -1.49 2.75 -28.81
C GLU A 164 -0.21 3.59 -28.85
N GLN A 165 0.33 4.01 -27.71
CA GLN A 165 1.65 4.65 -27.61
C GLN A 165 2.75 3.70 -28.11
N GLU A 166 2.78 2.46 -27.65
CA GLU A 166 3.74 1.44 -28.08
C GLU A 166 3.63 1.15 -29.58
N ARG A 167 2.40 1.06 -30.12
CA ARG A 167 2.19 0.91 -31.56
C ARG A 167 2.69 2.12 -32.35
N ARG A 168 2.42 3.34 -31.89
CA ARG A 168 2.92 4.57 -32.53
C ARG A 168 4.44 4.67 -32.47
N GLU A 169 5.06 4.23 -31.37
CA GLU A 169 6.51 4.19 -31.21
C GLU A 169 7.15 3.13 -32.10
N ALA A 170 6.56 1.94 -32.22
CA ALA A 170 7.02 0.89 -33.12
C ALA A 170 6.95 1.34 -34.59
N ILE A 171 5.82 1.92 -35.01
CA ILE A 171 5.67 2.48 -36.37
C ILE A 171 6.68 3.61 -36.62
N ARG A 172 6.93 4.46 -35.61
CA ARG A 172 7.94 5.51 -35.71
C ARG A 172 9.33 4.94 -35.87
N GLN A 173 9.71 3.92 -35.11
CA GLN A 173 11.01 3.25 -35.21
C GLN A 173 11.20 2.56 -36.56
N GLU A 174 10.18 1.87 -37.05
CA GLU A 174 10.19 1.22 -38.36
C GLU A 174 10.38 2.24 -39.49
N ASN A 175 9.62 3.34 -39.49
CA ASN A 175 9.77 4.40 -40.48
C ASN A 175 11.13 5.12 -40.41
N LEU A 176 11.75 5.23 -39.22
CA LEU A 176 13.10 5.76 -39.08
C LEU A 176 14.16 4.79 -39.65
N ALA A 177 13.99 3.49 -39.45
CA ALA A 177 14.90 2.46 -39.99
C ALA A 177 14.80 2.34 -41.52
N SER A 178 13.60 2.48 -42.10
CA SER A 178 13.41 2.49 -43.55
C SER A 178 13.95 3.76 -44.23
N LYS A 179 14.03 4.88 -43.50
CA LYS A 179 14.63 6.13 -44.00
C LYS A 179 16.16 6.13 -44.02
N SER A 180 16.80 5.23 -43.28
CA SER A 180 18.27 5.09 -43.27
C SER A 180 18.82 4.15 -44.34
N ASP A 181 17.96 3.47 -45.12
CA ASP A 181 18.36 2.41 -46.06
C ASP A 181 18.08 2.75 -47.54
N SER A 182 17.88 4.03 -47.86
CA SER A 182 17.82 4.52 -49.24
C SER A 182 19.12 5.25 -49.62
N PRO A 183 20.11 4.54 -50.21
CA PRO A 183 21.38 5.12 -50.64
C PRO A 183 21.31 5.93 -51.97
N GLU A 184 20.12 6.31 -52.45
CA GLU A 184 19.97 6.87 -53.81
C GLU A 184 19.76 8.40 -53.89
N GLU A 185 19.63 9.14 -52.78
CA GLU A 185 19.46 10.62 -52.84
C GLU A 185 20.74 11.43 -52.52
N GLU A 186 21.77 10.86 -51.88
CA GLU A 186 23.06 11.56 -51.71
C GLU A 186 23.96 11.52 -52.96
N ALA A 187 23.75 10.56 -53.87
CA ALA A 187 24.56 10.46 -55.10
C ALA A 187 24.21 11.54 -56.15
N ARG A 188 22.99 12.11 -56.12
CA ARG A 188 22.52 13.02 -57.16
C ARG A 188 22.97 14.48 -57.01
N LEU A 189 23.58 14.82 -55.87
CA LEU A 189 24.07 16.18 -55.59
C LEU A 189 25.59 16.32 -55.76
N VAL A 190 26.33 15.23 -55.96
CA VAL A 190 27.80 15.25 -56.15
C VAL A 190 28.19 15.32 -57.63
N GLU A 191 27.33 14.90 -58.56
CA GLU A 191 27.65 14.89 -60.01
C GLU A 191 27.55 16.26 -60.70
N TYR A 192 27.12 17.33 -60.02
CA TYR A 192 26.95 18.65 -60.64
C TYR A 192 28.00 19.71 -60.27
N GLU A 193 29.02 19.36 -59.47
CA GLU A 193 30.13 20.28 -59.13
C GLU A 193 31.50 19.80 -59.63
N GLY A 194 31.52 18.88 -60.61
CA GLY A 194 32.72 18.12 -60.97
C GLY A 194 33.31 18.31 -62.37
N GLU A 195 32.79 19.17 -63.25
CA GLU A 195 33.36 19.33 -64.60
C GLU A 195 32.95 20.67 -65.25
N ASP A 196 33.62 21.76 -64.88
CA ASP A 196 33.81 22.93 -65.74
C ASP A 196 35.07 23.66 -65.25
N ASP A 197 36.23 23.21 -65.72
CA ASP A 197 37.40 24.05 -65.98
C ASP A 197 38.50 23.21 -66.67
N GLN A 198 38.51 23.23 -68.02
CA GLN A 198 39.79 23.25 -68.73
C GLN A 198 39.69 23.99 -70.07
N GLU A 199 40.65 24.89 -70.24
CA GLU A 199 40.81 25.95 -71.22
C GLU A 199 41.16 25.50 -72.65
N ASP A 200 41.12 26.50 -73.54
CA ASP A 200 41.88 26.67 -74.79
C ASP A 200 41.37 26.02 -76.08
N ILE A 201 40.82 26.86 -76.99
CA ILE A 201 41.50 27.46 -78.16
C ILE A 201 40.59 28.52 -78.83
#